data_AF-A0A151WXR2-F1
#
_entry.id   AF-A0A151WXR2-F1
#
_cell.length_a   1.000
_cell.length_b   1.000
_cell.length_c   1.000
_cell.angle_alpha   90.00
_cell.angle_beta   90.00
_cell.angle_gamma   90.00
#
_symmetry.space_group_name_H-M   'P 1'
#
loop_
_entity.id
_entity.type
_entity.pdbx_description
1 polymer ?
#
loop_
_entity_poly.entity_id
_entity_poly.type
_entity_poly.pdbx_seq_one_letter_code
_entity_poly.pdbx_strand_id
1 'polypeptide(L)'
;MYIFHIWLPKAHVEAPVYGSIILAGVLLKIGRYGLIRFTEILYANTIKYGYLIIRVGVVGATLTSLTCLTQVDIKRMVAYSSVVHINLILCRLITLYKTRMLGRYIIIVAHGLCSSRIFYIVNIIYDRSNRRLLFLNKGSLRNIPAITI
;
A
#
# COMPACT_ATOMS: atom_id res chain seq x y z
N MET A 1 -6.58 -6.40 4.08
CA MET A 1 -7.79 -7.17 3.76
C MET A 1 -8.84 -6.23 3.21
N TYR A 2 -9.59 -6.66 2.19
CA TYR A 2 -10.62 -5.84 1.55
C TYR A 2 -11.72 -5.40 2.52
N ILE A 3 -12.08 -6.18 3.53
CA ILE A 3 -13.20 -5.85 4.42
C ILE A 3 -12.98 -4.54 5.19
N PHE A 4 -11.74 -4.26 5.60
CA PHE A 4 -11.38 -3.09 6.41
C PHE A 4 -10.46 -2.12 5.67
N HIS A 5 -10.54 -2.03 4.34
CA HIS A 5 -9.61 -1.18 3.60
C HIS A 5 -10.05 0.28 3.48
N ILE A 6 -11.34 0.59 3.67
CA ILE A 6 -11.94 1.90 3.33
C ILE A 6 -11.36 3.06 4.15
N TRP A 7 -10.97 2.81 5.40
CA TRP A 7 -10.40 3.86 6.25
C TRP A 7 -9.07 4.38 5.71
N LEU A 8 -8.27 3.52 5.06
CA LEU A 8 -6.91 3.86 4.68
C LEU A 8 -6.86 4.93 3.57
N PRO A 9 -7.62 4.80 2.45
CA PRO A 9 -7.71 5.87 1.46
C PRO A 9 -8.29 7.17 2.03
N LYS A 10 -9.27 7.09 2.92
CA LYS A 10 -9.87 8.29 3.55
C LYS A 10 -8.86 9.03 4.44
N ALA A 11 -8.15 8.30 5.30
CA ALA A 11 -7.11 8.86 6.16
C ALA A 11 -6.01 9.56 5.35
N HIS A 12 -5.57 8.95 4.24
CA HIS A 12 -4.59 9.59 3.37
C HIS A 12 -5.11 10.86 2.69
N VAL A 13 -6.39 10.93 2.32
CA VAL A 13 -6.94 12.12 1.64
C VAL A 13 -7.00 13.34 2.57
N GLU A 14 -7.36 13.11 3.83
CA GLU A 14 -7.58 14.15 4.84
C GLU A 14 -6.28 14.58 5.54
N ALA A 15 -5.32 13.66 5.71
CA ALA A 15 -4.06 13.98 6.39
C ALA A 15 -3.17 14.94 5.59
N PRO A 16 -2.36 15.80 6.27
CA PRO A 16 -1.27 16.52 5.62
C PRO A 16 -0.30 15.55 4.96
N VAL A 17 0.47 16.02 3.96
CA VAL A 17 1.27 15.11 3.14
C VAL A 17 2.42 14.47 3.92
N TYR A 18 3.05 15.21 4.83
CA TYR A 18 4.01 14.65 5.79
C TYR A 18 3.41 13.54 6.65
N GLY A 19 2.17 13.73 7.12
CA GLY A 19 1.42 12.69 7.84
C GLY A 19 1.15 11.46 6.98
N SER A 20 0.84 11.66 5.68
CA SER A 20 0.67 10.55 4.73
C SER A 20 1.98 9.78 4.50
N ILE A 21 3.13 10.46 4.47
CA ILE A 21 4.46 9.84 4.33
C ILE A 21 4.78 8.99 5.57
N ILE A 22 4.53 9.49 6.78
CA ILE A 22 4.77 8.75 8.03
C ILE A 22 3.81 7.55 8.14
N LEU A 23 2.52 7.76 7.85
CA LEU A 23 1.51 6.71 7.88
C LEU A 23 1.86 5.59 6.90
N ALA A 24 2.18 5.97 5.66
CA ALA A 24 2.60 5.02 4.64
C ALA A 24 3.91 4.35 5.04
N GLY A 25 4.96 5.11 5.32
CA GLY A 25 6.32 4.62 5.53
C GLY A 25 6.50 3.75 6.78
N VAL A 26 5.87 4.13 7.89
CA VAL A 26 6.14 3.55 9.22
C VAL A 26 4.95 2.78 9.76
N LEU A 27 3.79 3.43 9.90
CA LEU A 27 2.67 2.85 10.65
C LEU A 27 2.13 1.56 10.02
N LEU A 28 1.97 1.55 8.70
CA LEU A 28 1.56 0.35 7.96
C LEU A 28 2.58 -0.79 8.02
N LYS A 29 3.86 -0.49 8.30
CA LYS A 29 4.94 -1.48 8.35
C LYS A 29 4.99 -2.13 9.72
N ILE A 30 4.82 -1.34 10.79
CA ILE A 30 4.69 -1.85 12.16
C ILE A 30 3.52 -2.82 12.26
N GLY A 31 2.36 -2.49 11.68
CA GLY A 31 1.21 -3.41 11.66
C GLY A 31 1.50 -4.75 10.95
N ARG A 32 2.25 -4.71 9.85
CA ARG A 32 2.64 -5.93 9.09
C ARG A 32 3.69 -6.75 9.83
N TYR A 33 4.61 -6.09 10.52
CA TYR A 33 5.58 -6.75 11.38
C TYR A 33 4.89 -7.43 12.57
N GLY A 34 3.89 -6.78 13.17
CA GLY A 34 3.03 -7.38 14.19
C GLY A 34 2.36 -8.67 13.68
N LEU A 35 1.76 -8.63 12.48
CA LEU A 35 1.18 -9.83 11.86
C LEU A 35 2.20 -10.96 11.67
N ILE A 36 3.45 -10.66 11.29
CA ILE A 36 4.50 -11.69 11.19
C ILE A 36 4.72 -12.37 12.55
N ARG A 37 4.91 -11.59 13.61
CA ARG A 37 5.15 -12.12 14.95
C ARG A 37 3.96 -12.93 15.48
N PHE A 38 2.74 -12.45 15.28
CA PHE A 38 1.54 -13.20 15.65
C PHE A 38 1.41 -14.52 14.89
N THR A 39 1.79 -14.56 13.61
CA THR A 39 1.75 -15.82 12.84
C THR A 39 2.77 -16.85 13.33
N GLU A 40 3.91 -16.40 13.86
CA GLU A 40 4.92 -17.29 14.47
C GLU A 40 4.41 -17.89 15.79
N ILE A 41 3.74 -17.08 16.62
CA ILE A 41 3.19 -17.52 17.91
C ILE A 41 2.00 -18.49 17.71
N LEU A 42 1.11 -18.19 16.75
CA LEU A 42 -0.12 -18.96 16.50
C LEU A 42 0.03 -19.99 15.36
N TYR A 43 1.22 -20.58 15.21
CA TYR A 43 1.59 -21.41 14.07
C TYR A 43 0.53 -22.47 13.68
N ALA A 44 0.07 -23.29 14.63
CA ALA A 44 -0.92 -24.34 14.37
C ALA A 44 -2.25 -23.80 13.80
N ASN A 45 -2.74 -22.69 14.35
CA ASN A 45 -3.96 -22.03 13.88
C ASN A 45 -3.76 -21.38 12.51
N THR A 46 -2.58 -20.82 12.24
CA THR A 46 -2.29 -20.21 10.93
C THR A 46 -2.30 -21.22 9.80
N ILE A 47 -1.88 -22.46 10.05
CA ILE A 47 -1.95 -23.53 9.04
C ILE A 47 -3.41 -23.91 8.80
N LYS A 48 -4.18 -24.12 9.89
CA LYS A 48 -5.59 -24.52 9.80
C LYS A 48 -6.45 -23.52 9.02
N TYR A 49 -6.29 -22.22 9.30
CA TYR A 49 -7.06 -21.16 8.65
C TYR A 49 -6.36 -20.51 7.46
N GLY A 50 -5.13 -20.91 7.16
CA GLY A 50 -4.27 -20.24 6.19
C GLY A 50 -4.89 -20.15 4.80
N TYR A 51 -5.53 -21.23 4.35
CA TYR A 51 -6.16 -21.28 3.04
C TYR A 51 -7.31 -20.27 2.89
N LEU A 52 -8.09 -20.04 3.95
CA LEU A 52 -9.14 -19.02 3.96
C LEU A 52 -8.54 -17.62 3.86
N ILE A 53 -7.48 -17.34 4.61
CA ILE A 53 -6.82 -16.02 4.62
C ILE A 53 -6.19 -15.73 3.24
N ILE A 54 -5.62 -16.74 2.57
CA ILE A 54 -5.08 -16.58 1.20
C ILE A 54 -6.20 -16.25 0.22
N ARG A 55 -7.34 -16.96 0.26
CA ARG A 55 -8.49 -16.68 -0.62
C ARG A 55 -8.98 -15.24 -0.46
N VAL A 56 -9.17 -14.78 0.77
CA VAL A 56 -9.57 -13.40 1.07
C VAL A 56 -8.50 -12.40 0.61
N GLY A 57 -7.21 -12.73 0.76
CA GLY A 57 -6.10 -11.90 0.31
C GLY A 57 -6.08 -11.71 -1.20
N VAL A 58 -6.22 -12.80 -1.97
CA VAL A 58 -6.20 -12.76 -3.44
C VAL A 58 -7.42 -12.01 -3.99
N VAL A 59 -8.64 -12.36 -3.54
CA VAL A 59 -9.87 -11.66 -3.95
C VAL A 59 -9.81 -10.18 -3.55
N GLY A 60 -9.28 -9.89 -2.37
CA GLY A 60 -9.09 -8.50 -1.94
C GLY A 60 -8.08 -7.73 -2.79
N ALA A 61 -6.99 -8.37 -3.22
CA ALA A 61 -6.01 -7.75 -4.11
C ALA A 61 -6.60 -7.44 -5.48
N THR A 62 -7.37 -8.36 -6.06
CA THR A 62 -8.01 -8.15 -7.38
C THR A 62 -9.05 -7.03 -7.32
N LEU A 63 -9.97 -7.06 -6.35
CA LEU A 63 -10.98 -6.01 -6.20
C LEU A 63 -10.35 -4.63 -5.98
N THR A 64 -9.35 -4.54 -5.09
CA THR A 64 -8.68 -3.25 -4.83
C THR A 64 -7.89 -2.74 -6.03
N SER A 65 -7.33 -3.63 -6.85
CA SER A 65 -6.66 -3.25 -8.10
C SER A 65 -7.64 -2.67 -9.12
N LEU A 66 -8.84 -3.24 -9.25
CA LEU A 66 -9.89 -2.72 -10.11
C LEU A 66 -10.37 -1.34 -9.64
N THR A 67 -10.58 -1.18 -8.32
CA THR A 67 -10.95 0.13 -7.76
C THR A 67 -9.86 1.18 -7.92
N CYS A 68 -8.58 0.76 -8.00
CA CYS A 68 -7.45 1.68 -8.21
C CYS A 68 -7.47 2.27 -9.63
N LEU A 69 -7.87 1.48 -10.64
CA LEU A 69 -7.93 1.91 -12.04
C LEU A 69 -9.00 2.98 -12.28
N THR A 70 -10.06 2.97 -11.49
CA THR A 70 -11.16 3.94 -11.61
C THR A 70 -10.94 5.23 -10.82
N GLN A 71 -9.87 5.32 -10.00
CA GLN A 71 -9.62 6.52 -9.20
C GLN A 71 -9.06 7.67 -10.05
N VAL A 72 -9.66 8.85 -9.86
CA VAL A 72 -9.25 10.09 -10.54
C VAL A 72 -8.30 10.93 -9.68
N ASP A 73 -8.38 10.81 -8.35
CA ASP A 73 -7.51 11.55 -7.43
C ASP A 73 -6.16 10.85 -7.27
N ILE A 74 -5.07 11.57 -7.53
CA ILE A 74 -3.71 11.01 -7.51
C ILE A 74 -3.37 10.46 -6.10
N LYS A 75 -3.72 11.19 -5.04
CA LYS A 75 -3.46 10.76 -3.65
C LYS A 75 -4.25 9.51 -3.26
N ARG A 76 -5.49 9.36 -3.76
CA ARG A 76 -6.31 8.16 -3.54
C ARG A 76 -5.75 6.98 -4.32
N MET A 77 -5.34 7.18 -5.56
CA MET A 77 -4.74 6.14 -6.39
C MET A 77 -3.51 5.52 -5.71
N VAL A 78 -2.63 6.34 -5.13
CA VAL A 78 -1.47 5.86 -4.36
C VAL A 78 -1.89 5.13 -3.07
N ALA A 79 -2.92 5.60 -2.37
CA ALA A 79 -3.42 4.92 -1.19
C ALA A 79 -4.00 3.53 -1.54
N TYR A 80 -4.78 3.41 -2.62
CA TYR A 80 -5.34 2.13 -3.07
C TYR A 80 -4.26 1.14 -3.54
N SER A 81 -3.23 1.59 -4.25
CA SER A 81 -2.12 0.71 -4.64
C SER A 81 -1.38 0.14 -3.42
N SER A 82 -1.27 0.91 -2.32
CA SER A 82 -0.69 0.41 -1.07
C SER A 82 -1.51 -0.74 -0.45
N VAL A 83 -2.85 -0.68 -0.56
CA VAL A 83 -3.75 -1.76 -0.09
C VAL A 83 -3.52 -3.05 -0.88
N VAL A 84 -3.33 -2.95 -2.21
CA VAL A 84 -3.03 -4.11 -3.07
C VAL A 84 -1.75 -4.80 -2.59
N HIS A 85 -0.67 -4.03 -2.40
CA HIS A 85 0.60 -4.58 -1.89
C HIS A 85 0.47 -5.19 -0.49
N ILE A 86 -0.38 -4.62 0.39
CA ILE A 86 -0.70 -5.18 1.70
C ILE A 86 -1.36 -6.55 1.59
N ASN A 87 -2.36 -6.70 0.72
CA ASN A 87 -3.02 -7.98 0.50
C ASN A 87 -2.07 -9.03 -0.08
N LEU A 88 -1.16 -8.65 -0.98
CA LEU A 88 -0.13 -9.57 -1.51
C LEU A 88 0.85 -10.06 -0.44
N ILE A 89 1.29 -9.18 0.49
CA ILE A 89 2.13 -9.62 1.61
C ILE A 89 1.37 -10.55 2.52
N LEU A 90 0.09 -10.31 2.80
CA LEU A 90 -0.72 -11.21 3.62
C LEU A 90 -0.69 -12.65 3.10
N CYS A 91 -0.81 -12.84 1.78
CA CYS A 91 -0.70 -14.17 1.16
C CYS A 91 0.70 -14.81 1.36
N ARG A 92 1.77 -14.01 1.33
CA ARG A 92 3.15 -14.46 1.63
C ARG A 92 3.37 -14.77 3.11
N LEU A 93 2.61 -14.15 4.03
CA LEU A 93 2.72 -14.41 5.47
C LEU A 93 2.27 -15.82 5.86
N ILE A 94 1.27 -16.35 5.16
CA ILE A 94 0.67 -17.65 5.49
C ILE A 94 1.47 -18.80 4.90
N THR A 95 2.20 -18.55 3.82
CA THR A 95 3.05 -19.57 3.20
C THR A 95 4.38 -19.64 3.95
N LEU A 96 4.40 -20.44 5.01
CA LEU A 96 5.46 -20.60 6.02
C LEU A 96 6.76 -21.27 5.52
N TYR A 97 7.07 -21.17 4.23
CA TYR A 97 8.33 -21.66 3.68
C TYR A 97 9.49 -20.72 4.04
N LYS A 98 10.63 -21.26 4.49
CA LYS A 98 11.83 -20.49 4.89
C LYS A 98 12.26 -19.44 3.85
N THR A 99 12.24 -19.77 2.57
CA THR A 99 12.59 -18.83 1.49
C THR A 99 11.58 -17.67 1.35
N ARG A 100 10.30 -17.95 1.61
CA ARG A 100 9.23 -16.95 1.61
C ARG A 100 9.25 -16.05 2.86
N MET A 101 9.85 -16.51 3.96
CA MET A 101 10.09 -15.70 5.17
C MET A 101 11.05 -14.53 4.89
N LEU A 102 12.14 -14.75 4.16
CA LEU A 102 13.02 -13.63 3.77
C LEU A 102 12.27 -12.67 2.84
N GLY A 103 11.52 -13.23 1.89
CA GLY A 103 10.77 -12.47 0.91
C GLY A 103 9.72 -11.53 1.50
N ARG A 104 9.03 -11.89 2.59
CA ARG A 104 8.04 -10.99 3.23
C ARG A 104 8.70 -9.73 3.79
N TYR A 105 9.89 -9.85 4.40
CA TYR A 105 10.62 -8.69 4.95
C TYR A 105 11.09 -7.76 3.84
N ILE A 106 11.67 -8.31 2.76
CA ILE A 106 12.14 -7.53 1.62
C ILE A 106 11.01 -6.66 1.05
N ILE A 107 9.82 -7.23 0.84
CA ILE A 107 8.69 -6.45 0.29
C ILE A 107 8.18 -5.41 1.30
N ILE A 108 8.19 -5.68 2.61
CA ILE A 108 7.77 -4.69 3.62
C ILE A 108 8.68 -3.46 3.57
N VAL A 109 9.99 -3.67 3.50
CA VAL A 109 10.99 -2.60 3.43
C VAL A 109 10.91 -1.86 2.09
N ALA A 110 10.95 -2.60 0.97
CA ALA A 110 10.89 -2.03 -0.37
C ALA A 110 9.61 -1.19 -0.56
N HIS A 111 8.46 -1.72 -0.14
CA HIS A 111 7.21 -0.99 -0.22
C HIS A 111 7.22 0.28 0.66
N GLY A 112 7.95 0.30 1.78
CA GLY A 112 8.13 1.50 2.61
C GLY A 112 8.84 2.63 1.90
N LEU A 113 9.99 2.32 1.32
CA LEU A 113 10.79 3.30 0.58
C LEU A 113 10.05 3.76 -0.68
N CYS A 114 9.43 2.85 -1.43
CA CYS A 114 8.71 3.21 -2.65
C CYS A 114 7.45 4.05 -2.36
N SER A 115 6.62 3.65 -1.39
CA SER A 115 5.38 4.39 -1.09
C SER A 115 5.64 5.79 -0.55
N SER A 116 6.62 5.96 0.34
CA SER A 116 7.01 7.28 0.88
C SER A 116 7.49 8.23 -0.24
N ARG A 117 8.34 7.73 -1.15
CA ARG A 117 8.80 8.49 -2.33
C ARG A 117 7.64 8.91 -3.22
N ILE A 118 6.69 8.01 -3.51
CA ILE A 118 5.54 8.33 -4.36
C ILE A 118 4.66 9.40 -3.69
N PHE A 119 4.37 9.29 -2.39
CA PHE A 119 3.60 10.32 -1.68
C PHE A 119 4.30 11.68 -1.68
N TYR A 120 5.64 11.70 -1.61
CA TYR A 120 6.41 12.93 -1.76
C TYR A 120 6.30 13.54 -3.16
N ILE A 121 6.40 12.73 -4.22
CA ILE A 121 6.21 13.20 -5.60
C ILE A 121 4.80 13.79 -5.80
N VAL A 122 3.77 13.14 -5.25
CA VAL A 122 2.40 13.67 -5.29
C VAL A 122 2.30 15.03 -4.60
N ASN A 123 3.09 15.27 -3.54
CA ASN A 123 3.17 16.59 -2.91
C ASN A 123 3.71 17.64 -3.87
N ILE A 124 4.83 17.36 -4.54
CA ILE A 124 5.46 18.32 -5.47
C ILE A 124 4.48 18.70 -6.59
N ILE A 125 3.75 17.71 -7.13
CA ILE A 125 2.73 17.96 -8.15
C ILE A 125 1.59 18.82 -7.58
N TYR A 126 1.17 18.55 -6.34
CA TYR A 126 0.13 19.33 -5.67
C TYR A 126 0.56 20.76 -5.38
N ASP A 127 1.77 21.00 -4.87
CA ASP A 127 2.29 22.34 -4.56
C ASP A 127 2.41 23.22 -5.82
N ARG A 128 2.60 22.62 -7.00
CA ARG A 128 2.68 23.35 -8.27
C ARG A 128 1.33 23.59 -8.93
N SER A 129 0.44 22.61 -8.88
CA SER A 129 -0.86 22.66 -9.56
C SER A 129 -1.98 23.19 -8.67
N ASN A 130 -1.83 23.13 -7.35
CA ASN A 130 -2.89 23.27 -6.35
C ASN A 130 -4.12 22.37 -6.60
N ARG A 131 -3.97 21.31 -7.41
CA ARG A 131 -5.05 20.40 -7.82
C ARG A 131 -4.63 18.95 -7.62
N ARG A 132 -5.57 18.11 -7.19
CA ARG A 132 -5.34 16.67 -6.91
C ARG A 132 -5.79 15.73 -8.04
N LEU A 133 -6.56 16.24 -9.00
CA LEU A 133 -7.18 15.48 -10.07
C LEU A 133 -6.15 15.13 -11.16
N LEU A 134 -6.09 13.86 -11.54
CA LEU A 134 -5.15 13.34 -12.54
C LEU A 134 -5.32 14.00 -13.91
N PHE A 135 -6.56 14.27 -14.33
CA PHE A 135 -6.86 14.91 -15.62
C PHE A 135 -6.28 16.33 -15.73
N LEU A 136 -6.32 17.11 -14.65
CA LEU A 136 -5.81 18.48 -14.63
C LEU A 136 -4.28 18.52 -14.61
N ASN A 137 -3.65 17.47 -14.10
CA ASN A 137 -2.20 17.35 -14.01
C ASN A 137 -1.58 16.62 -15.21
N LYS A 138 -2.35 16.36 -16.27
CA LYS A 138 -1.87 15.76 -17.51
C LYS A 138 -0.81 16.65 -18.15
N GLY A 139 0.32 16.08 -18.56
CA GLY A 139 1.42 16.83 -19.17
C GLY A 139 2.36 17.53 -18.18
N SER A 140 2.19 17.31 -16.85
CA SER A 140 3.07 17.86 -15.81
C SER A 140 4.56 17.53 -16.02
N LEU A 141 4.85 16.40 -16.69
CA LEU A 141 6.20 15.97 -17.07
C LEU A 141 6.96 17.00 -17.91
N ARG A 142 6.26 17.79 -18.75
CA ARG A 142 6.88 18.85 -19.56
C ARG A 142 7.32 20.03 -18.70
N ASN A 143 6.58 20.31 -17.63
CA ASN A 143 6.81 21.45 -16.76
C ASN A 143 7.82 21.13 -15.64
N ILE A 144 7.96 19.86 -15.28
CA ILE A 144 8.83 19.42 -14.19
C ILE A 144 9.58 18.13 -14.58
N PRO A 145 10.58 18.22 -15.47
CA PRO A 145 11.31 17.04 -15.95
C PRO A 145 12.04 16.30 -14.83
N ALA A 146 12.44 17.00 -13.75
CA ALA A 146 13.11 16.41 -12.59
C ALA A 146 12.28 15.35 -11.82
N ILE A 147 10.97 15.25 -12.07
CA ILE A 147 10.09 14.25 -11.42
C ILE A 147 10.20 12.86 -12.10
N THR A 148 10.85 12.74 -13.27
CA THR A 148 10.85 11.52 -14.12
C THR A 148 11.67 10.31 -13.61
N ILE A 149 12.09 10.30 -12.34
CA ILE A 149 12.98 9.26 -11.77
C ILE A 149 12.19 8.14 -11.09
#